data_AF-A0A348YCL7-F1
#
_entry.id   AF-A0A348YCL7-F1
#
_cell.length_a   1.000
_cell.length_b   1.000
_cell.length_c   1.000
_cell.angle_alpha   90.00
_cell.angle_beta   90.00
_cell.angle_gamma   90.00
#
_symmetry.space_group_name_H-M   'P 1'
#
loop_
_entity.id
_entity.type
_entity.pdbx_description
1 polymer ?
#
loop_
_entity_poly.entity_id
_entity_poly.type
_entity_poly.pdbx_seq_one_letter_code
_entity_poly.pdbx_strand_id
1 'polypeptide(L)'
;TEFTKRRANRGMEALTITPDQTTLVGIMESSMDNPDKSGRGSSLVRIVAINLISGQIAQYLYRLDIAEHVASGIVAINEHEFYLIEHDRKFPLQDDSAKKLIYKINISQATNIEEVITAETIRQDENLGLTINGQTLEQLIAENDANWQTLETMTIKPVKKTLVVDVLATLNYPHDKLEGLWLRQDGSLGLLNDDDFAMTDTEIINATSTVEQKYLDKEKTIEDANRLYLVMPTE
;
A
#
# COMPACT_ATOMS: atom_id res chain seq x y z
N THR A 1 2.66 19.71 1.08
CA THR A 1 1.52 19.48 2.01
C THR A 1 0.48 18.53 1.41
N GLU A 2 0.85 17.79 0.35
CA GLU A 2 -0.05 16.93 -0.42
C GLU A 2 -0.68 15.82 0.41
N PHE A 3 0.00 15.29 1.43
CA PHE A 3 -0.55 14.23 2.30
C PHE A 3 -1.76 14.66 3.13
N THR A 4 -2.04 15.97 3.24
CA THR A 4 -3.31 16.44 3.82
C THR A 4 -4.52 16.11 2.93
N LYS A 5 -4.27 15.77 1.66
CA LYS A 5 -5.25 15.33 0.66
C LYS A 5 -5.34 13.81 0.55
N ARG A 6 -4.81 13.07 1.53
CA ARG A 6 -5.12 11.64 1.66
C ARG A 6 -6.62 11.43 1.72
N ARG A 7 -7.05 10.23 1.36
CA ARG A 7 -8.44 9.81 1.52
C ARG A 7 -8.77 9.69 3.02
N ALA A 8 -9.97 10.11 3.39
CA ALA A 8 -10.49 9.79 4.72
C ALA A 8 -10.55 8.26 4.89
N ASN A 9 -10.18 7.77 6.08
CA ASN A 9 -10.05 6.35 6.42
C ASN A 9 -9.13 5.53 5.51
N ARG A 10 -8.15 6.18 4.85
CA ARG A 10 -7.05 5.52 4.12
C ARG A 10 -5.76 6.31 4.26
N GLY A 11 -5.01 5.97 5.30
CA GLY A 11 -3.89 6.75 5.82
C GLY A 11 -2.53 6.29 5.30
N MET A 12 -1.49 6.68 6.03
CA MET A 12 -0.23 5.95 6.00
C MET A 12 -0.43 4.67 6.79
N GLU A 13 -0.67 3.58 6.08
CA GLU A 13 -1.19 2.34 6.66
C GLU A 13 -0.08 1.52 7.31
N ALA A 14 1.09 1.51 6.68
CA ALA A 14 2.21 0.70 7.12
C ALA A 14 3.49 1.53 7.27
N LEU A 15 4.29 1.15 8.25
CA LEU A 15 5.51 1.85 8.66
C LEU A 15 6.57 0.84 9.10
N THR A 16 7.82 1.04 8.66
CA THR A 16 8.99 0.29 9.11
C THR A 16 10.17 1.23 9.32
N ILE A 17 11.17 0.77 10.06
CA ILE A 17 12.49 1.41 10.12
C ILE A 17 13.51 0.51 9.41
N THR A 18 14.50 1.08 8.74
CA THR A 18 15.61 0.33 8.15
C THR A 18 16.47 -0.32 9.25
N PRO A 19 17.17 -1.44 8.99
CA PRO A 19 17.93 -2.15 10.04
C PRO A 19 19.05 -1.32 10.66
N ASP A 20 19.64 -0.39 9.91
CA ASP A 20 20.61 0.59 10.41
C ASP A 20 20.00 1.69 11.30
N GLN A 21 18.68 1.70 11.47
CA GLN A 21 17.88 2.64 12.26
C GLN A 21 17.95 4.10 11.79
N THR A 22 18.40 4.34 10.56
CA THR A 22 18.57 5.72 10.06
C THR A 22 17.39 6.23 9.27
N THR A 23 16.55 5.35 8.72
CA THR A 23 15.46 5.75 7.82
C THR A 23 14.14 5.12 8.24
N LEU A 24 13.14 5.97 8.45
CA LEU A 24 11.75 5.58 8.64
C LEU A 24 11.06 5.54 7.28
N VAL A 25 10.39 4.44 6.94
CA VAL A 25 9.74 4.25 5.64
C VAL A 25 8.28 3.91 5.87
N GLY A 26 7.38 4.73 5.35
CA GLY A 26 5.94 4.53 5.40
C GLY A 26 5.32 4.47 4.01
N ILE A 27 4.17 3.81 3.90
CA ILE A 27 3.41 3.74 2.66
C ILE A 27 1.94 4.09 2.90
N MET A 28 1.35 4.84 1.97
CA MET A 28 -0.08 5.11 1.97
C MET A 28 -0.88 3.84 1.68
N GLU A 29 -2.09 3.72 2.22
CA GLU A 29 -2.93 2.55 2.00
C GLU A 29 -3.34 2.39 0.51
N SER A 30 -3.60 3.51 -0.16
CA SER A 30 -4.07 3.57 -1.55
C SER A 30 -3.72 4.92 -2.16
N SER A 31 -4.10 5.16 -3.42
CA SER A 31 -3.99 6.50 -4.03
C SER A 31 -4.68 7.58 -3.18
N MET A 32 -4.08 8.77 -3.16
CA MET A 32 -4.63 9.93 -2.47
C MET A 32 -5.72 10.62 -3.31
N ASP A 33 -6.56 11.43 -2.64
CA ASP A 33 -7.44 12.38 -3.32
C ASP A 33 -6.63 13.64 -3.73
N ASN A 34 -5.38 13.52 -4.17
CA ASN A 34 -4.58 14.68 -4.59
C ASN A 34 -4.91 15.00 -6.05
N PRO A 35 -5.31 16.23 -6.42
CA PRO A 35 -5.61 17.40 -5.59
C PRO A 35 -7.02 17.32 -4.98
N ASP A 36 -7.89 16.50 -5.55
CA ASP A 36 -9.22 16.13 -5.03
C ASP A 36 -9.57 14.67 -5.38
N LYS A 37 -10.84 14.29 -5.22
CA LYS A 37 -11.35 12.93 -5.46
C LYS A 37 -11.05 12.37 -6.86
N SER A 38 -10.65 13.19 -7.83
CA SER A 38 -10.18 12.74 -9.14
C SER A 38 -8.94 11.84 -9.07
N GLY A 39 -8.08 11.98 -8.05
CA GLY A 39 -6.91 11.10 -7.87
C GLY A 39 -7.22 9.70 -7.32
N ARG A 40 -8.44 9.50 -6.81
CA ARG A 40 -8.84 8.30 -6.04
C ARG A 40 -8.75 6.98 -6.80
N GLY A 41 -9.02 7.00 -8.10
CA GLY A 41 -9.07 5.81 -8.96
C GLY A 41 -7.72 5.38 -9.54
N SER A 42 -6.63 5.98 -9.08
CA SER A 42 -5.29 5.68 -9.54
C SER A 42 -4.71 4.43 -8.90
N SER A 43 -3.87 3.71 -9.64
CA SER A 43 -3.02 2.62 -9.14
C SER A 43 -1.75 3.11 -8.43
N LEU A 44 -1.53 4.43 -8.34
CA LEU A 44 -0.36 5.04 -7.71
C LEU A 44 -0.54 5.14 -6.19
N VAL A 45 0.45 4.64 -5.47
CA VAL A 45 0.58 4.76 -4.02
C VAL A 45 1.91 5.43 -3.67
N ARG A 46 1.92 6.31 -2.67
CA ARG A 46 3.14 7.00 -2.21
C ARG A 46 3.85 6.19 -1.13
N ILE A 47 5.15 5.98 -1.32
CA ILE A 47 6.09 5.59 -0.27
C ILE A 47 6.83 6.85 0.16
N VAL A 48 6.94 7.07 1.47
CA VAL A 48 7.68 8.19 2.07
C VAL A 48 8.82 7.61 2.90
N ALA A 49 10.03 8.09 2.66
CA ALA A 49 11.20 7.78 3.46
C ALA A 49 11.70 9.04 4.17
N ILE A 50 11.99 8.94 5.46
CA ILE A 50 12.48 10.05 6.28
C ILE A 50 13.79 9.61 6.91
N ASN A 51 14.88 10.29 6.57
CA ASN A 51 16.13 10.12 7.27
C ASN A 51 16.00 10.75 8.67
N LEU A 52 16.15 9.93 9.71
CA LEU A 52 15.93 10.31 11.11
C LEU A 52 17.05 11.17 11.68
N ILE A 53 18.21 11.23 11.01
CA ILE A 53 19.37 12.03 11.43
C ILE A 53 19.29 13.42 10.82
N SER A 54 19.09 13.51 9.49
CA SER A 54 19.11 14.77 8.75
C SER A 54 17.73 15.43 8.64
N GLY A 55 16.64 14.66 8.83
CA GLY A 55 15.28 15.10 8.55
C GLY A 55 14.94 15.14 7.06
N GLN A 56 15.84 14.69 6.17
CA GLN A 56 15.59 14.66 4.73
C GLN A 56 14.43 13.71 4.42
N ILE A 57 13.48 14.19 3.61
CA ILE A 57 12.34 13.42 3.12
C ILE A 57 12.60 13.04 1.67
N ALA A 58 12.34 11.79 1.35
CA ALA A 58 12.26 11.27 0.00
C ALA A 58 10.89 10.65 -0.23
N GLN A 59 10.43 10.70 -1.47
CA GLN A 59 9.14 10.12 -1.87
C GLN A 59 9.33 9.25 -3.12
N TYR A 60 8.68 8.10 -3.13
CA TYR A 60 8.75 7.13 -4.23
C TYR A 60 7.35 6.69 -4.64
N LEU A 61 7.23 6.25 -5.90
CA LEU A 61 5.96 5.78 -6.45
C LEU A 61 5.89 4.26 -6.37
N TYR A 62 4.81 3.73 -5.81
CA TYR A 62 4.44 2.32 -5.88
C TYR A 62 3.25 2.15 -6.82
N ARG A 63 3.31 1.18 -7.73
CA ARG A 63 2.22 0.85 -8.64
C ARG A 63 1.51 -0.40 -8.13
N LEU A 64 0.24 -0.27 -7.76
CA LEU A 64 -0.65 -1.41 -7.48
C LEU A 64 -0.87 -2.22 -8.77
N ASP A 65 -1.07 -3.53 -8.65
CA ASP A 65 -1.45 -4.35 -9.81
C ASP A 65 -2.86 -3.98 -10.31
N ILE A 66 -3.73 -3.64 -9.37
CA ILE A 66 -5.13 -3.25 -9.62
C ILE A 66 -5.41 -2.03 -8.73
N ALA A 67 -6.01 -0.98 -9.29
CA ALA A 67 -6.19 0.31 -8.60
C ALA A 67 -7.05 0.20 -7.32
N GLU A 68 -7.93 -0.79 -7.25
CA GLU A 68 -8.79 -1.07 -6.09
C GLU A 68 -8.08 -1.83 -4.97
N HIS A 69 -6.87 -2.36 -5.21
CA HIS A 69 -6.05 -2.96 -4.17
C HIS A 69 -5.55 -1.91 -3.16
N VAL A 70 -5.04 -2.42 -2.05
CA VAL A 70 -4.51 -1.63 -0.95
C VAL A 70 -3.18 -2.19 -0.46
N ALA A 71 -2.36 -1.31 0.10
CA ALA A 71 -1.18 -1.68 0.89
C ALA A 71 -1.48 -1.57 2.38
N SER A 72 -0.96 -2.51 3.16
CA SER A 72 -1.34 -2.67 4.58
C SER A 72 -0.20 -3.13 5.50
N GLY A 73 0.94 -3.55 4.94
CA GLY A 73 2.09 -3.99 5.71
C GLY A 73 3.38 -3.73 4.96
N ILE A 74 4.43 -3.34 5.68
CA ILE A 74 5.78 -3.17 5.15
C ILE A 74 6.82 -3.56 6.21
N VAL A 75 7.88 -4.24 5.80
CA VAL A 75 9.02 -4.55 6.67
C VAL A 75 10.32 -4.43 5.89
N ALA A 76 11.34 -3.81 6.51
CA ALA A 76 12.65 -3.64 5.89
C ALA A 76 13.46 -4.94 5.92
N ILE A 77 14.04 -5.27 4.76
CA ILE A 77 15.03 -6.34 4.61
C ILE A 77 16.43 -5.76 4.82
N ASN A 78 16.68 -4.60 4.20
CA ASN A 78 17.87 -3.77 4.32
C ASN A 78 17.48 -2.30 4.08
N GLU A 79 18.45 -1.42 3.79
CA GLU A 79 18.24 0.02 3.66
C GLU A 79 17.40 0.41 2.42
N HIS A 80 17.28 -0.48 1.44
CA HIS A 80 16.63 -0.19 0.16
C HIS A 80 15.68 -1.28 -0.34
N GLU A 81 15.60 -2.42 0.34
CA GLU A 81 14.69 -3.52 0.02
C GLU A 81 13.70 -3.79 1.16
N PHE A 82 12.45 -4.05 0.79
CA PHE A 82 11.35 -4.24 1.73
C PHE A 82 10.44 -5.36 1.24
N TYR A 83 9.80 -6.07 2.17
CA TYR A 83 8.59 -6.82 1.87
C TYR A 83 7.37 -5.94 2.12
N LEU A 84 6.40 -5.99 1.22
CA LEU A 84 5.22 -5.15 1.22
C LEU A 84 3.98 -5.99 0.89
N ILE A 85 2.91 -5.76 1.63
CA ILE A 85 1.61 -6.42 1.41
C ILE A 85 0.79 -5.61 0.41
N GLU A 86 0.23 -6.29 -0.59
CA GLU A 86 -0.79 -5.75 -1.49
C GLU A 86 -1.97 -6.71 -1.54
N HIS A 87 -3.20 -6.22 -1.31
CA HIS A 87 -4.38 -7.06 -1.30
C HIS A 87 -5.67 -6.36 -1.71
N ASP A 88 -6.71 -7.13 -1.99
CA ASP A 88 -8.09 -6.66 -1.94
C ASP A 88 -8.71 -6.89 -0.55
N ARG A 89 -9.87 -6.31 -0.29
CA ARG A 89 -10.60 -6.51 0.97
C ARG A 89 -11.67 -7.61 0.88
N LYS A 90 -11.45 -8.63 0.03
CA LYS A 90 -12.41 -9.71 -0.20
C LYS A 90 -12.12 -10.90 0.69
N PHE A 91 -13.18 -11.51 1.23
CA PHE A 91 -13.11 -12.82 1.89
C PHE A 91 -13.01 -13.94 0.84
N PRO A 92 -11.95 -14.77 0.86
CA PRO A 92 -11.76 -15.84 -0.12
C PRO A 92 -12.77 -16.99 -0.02
N LEU A 93 -13.44 -17.18 1.12
CA LEU A 93 -14.56 -18.13 1.23
C LEU A 93 -15.85 -17.60 0.59
N GLN A 94 -15.89 -16.32 0.21
CA GLN A 94 -17.07 -15.64 -0.31
C GLN A 94 -16.90 -15.21 -1.78
N ASP A 95 -15.65 -14.94 -2.20
CA ASP A 95 -15.26 -14.50 -3.54
C ASP A 95 -13.90 -15.14 -3.91
N ASP A 96 -13.92 -15.99 -4.95
CA ASP A 96 -12.75 -16.75 -5.42
C ASP A 96 -11.71 -15.89 -6.17
N SER A 97 -12.07 -14.64 -6.50
CA SER A 97 -11.15 -13.68 -7.11
C SER A 97 -10.28 -12.95 -6.08
N ALA A 98 -10.46 -13.21 -4.78
CA ALA A 98 -9.70 -12.60 -3.70
C ALA A 98 -8.18 -12.68 -3.94
N LYS A 99 -7.46 -11.62 -3.54
CA LYS A 99 -6.01 -11.51 -3.64
C LYS A 99 -5.40 -11.07 -2.32
N LYS A 100 -4.32 -11.74 -1.93
CA LYS A 100 -3.47 -11.45 -0.77
C LYS A 100 -2.03 -11.73 -1.18
N LEU A 101 -1.26 -10.69 -1.48
CA LEU A 101 0.03 -10.80 -2.14
C LEU A 101 1.11 -10.14 -1.28
N ILE A 102 2.32 -10.70 -1.34
CA ILE A 102 3.52 -10.09 -0.74
C ILE A 102 4.54 -9.88 -1.84
N TYR A 103 4.98 -8.63 -1.95
CA TYR A 103 5.98 -8.18 -2.90
C TYR A 103 7.29 -7.88 -2.19
N LYS A 104 8.42 -8.31 -2.78
CA LYS A 104 9.71 -7.70 -2.51
C LYS A 104 9.83 -6.45 -3.38
N ILE A 105 10.06 -5.30 -2.75
CA ILE A 105 10.27 -4.02 -3.43
C ILE A 105 11.69 -3.52 -3.22
N ASN A 106 12.20 -2.76 -4.19
CA ASN A 106 13.52 -2.11 -4.11
C ASN A 106 13.42 -0.65 -4.55
N ILE A 107 13.82 0.27 -3.66
CA ILE A 107 13.74 1.73 -3.88
C ILE A 107 15.02 2.32 -4.50
N SER A 108 16.13 1.58 -4.54
CA SER A 108 17.44 2.12 -4.96
C SER A 108 17.50 2.60 -6.41
N GLN A 109 16.60 2.10 -7.28
CA GLN A 109 16.49 2.49 -8.68
C GLN A 109 15.21 3.30 -8.97
N ALA A 110 14.41 3.58 -7.93
CA ALA A 110 13.22 4.39 -8.04
C ALA A 110 13.61 5.88 -8.01
N THR A 111 12.82 6.71 -8.70
CA THR A 111 13.05 8.15 -8.68
C THR A 111 12.56 8.73 -7.37
N ASN A 112 13.45 9.38 -6.60
CA ASN A 112 13.01 10.27 -5.52
C ASN A 112 12.32 11.47 -6.16
N ILE A 113 11.00 11.54 -6.05
CA ILE A 113 10.24 12.58 -6.74
C ILE A 113 10.52 13.98 -6.17
N GLU A 114 11.02 14.11 -4.94
CA GLU A 114 11.41 15.40 -4.34
C GLU A 114 12.61 16.04 -5.05
N GLU A 115 13.41 15.23 -5.74
CA GLU A 115 14.63 15.66 -6.43
C GLU A 115 14.43 15.85 -7.95
N VAL A 116 13.21 15.62 -8.45
CA VAL A 116 12.90 15.84 -9.87
C VAL A 116 13.04 17.32 -10.20
N ILE A 117 13.93 17.62 -11.14
CA ILE A 117 14.23 18.98 -11.59
C ILE A 117 13.01 19.55 -12.32
N THR A 118 12.58 20.74 -11.90
CA THR A 118 11.48 21.45 -12.55
C THR A 118 11.83 21.86 -13.98
N ALA A 119 10.89 21.69 -14.89
CA ALA A 119 10.97 22.07 -16.30
C ALA A 119 9.68 22.81 -16.72
N GLU A 120 9.50 23.06 -18.02
CA GLU A 120 8.32 23.75 -18.54
C GLU A 120 7.02 23.06 -18.12
N THR A 121 6.99 21.73 -18.23
CA THR A 121 5.82 20.88 -17.96
C THR A 121 5.86 20.18 -16.60
N ILE A 122 7.02 20.11 -15.94
CA ILE A 122 7.20 19.40 -14.66
C ILE A 122 7.47 20.43 -13.57
N ARG A 123 6.64 20.47 -12.52
CA ARG A 123 6.80 21.43 -11.42
C ARG A 123 6.66 20.78 -10.06
N GLN A 124 7.51 21.19 -9.13
CA GLN A 124 7.28 20.97 -7.70
C GLN A 124 6.32 22.03 -7.19
N ASP A 125 5.09 21.60 -6.88
CA ASP A 125 4.08 22.44 -6.26
C ASP A 125 4.11 22.24 -4.74
N GLU A 126 4.16 23.33 -3.97
CA GLU A 126 4.21 23.30 -2.50
C GLU A 126 3.02 22.56 -1.85
N ASN A 127 1.87 22.56 -2.54
CA ASN A 127 0.62 22.00 -2.04
C ASN A 127 0.28 20.65 -2.65
N LEU A 128 0.71 20.38 -3.87
CA LEU A 128 0.33 19.22 -4.65
C LEU A 128 1.48 18.22 -4.88
N GLY A 129 2.71 18.59 -4.53
CA GLY A 129 3.91 17.82 -4.84
C GLY A 129 4.27 17.92 -6.32
N LEU A 130 4.89 16.88 -6.86
CA LEU A 130 5.26 16.84 -8.28
C LEU A 130 4.02 16.84 -9.19
N THR A 131 3.97 17.81 -10.10
CA THR A 131 2.92 17.95 -11.12
C THR A 131 3.49 17.87 -12.53
N ILE A 132 2.70 17.36 -13.47
CA ILE A 132 3.02 17.25 -14.89
C ILE A 132 1.87 17.89 -15.68
N ASN A 133 2.18 18.90 -16.50
CA ASN A 133 1.20 19.70 -17.23
C ASN A 133 0.07 20.27 -16.33
N GLY A 134 0.41 20.61 -15.08
CA GLY A 134 -0.53 21.11 -14.08
C GLY A 134 -1.43 20.05 -13.44
N GLN A 135 -1.29 18.77 -13.81
CA GLN A 135 -1.96 17.65 -13.13
C GLN A 135 -1.07 17.03 -12.06
N THR A 136 -1.67 16.55 -10.99
CA THR A 136 -0.95 15.70 -10.01
C THR A 136 -0.67 14.32 -10.61
N LEU A 137 0.28 13.58 -10.04
CA LEU A 137 0.54 12.22 -10.51
C LEU A 137 -0.65 11.29 -10.24
N GLU A 138 -1.36 11.48 -9.13
CA GLU A 138 -2.58 10.74 -8.81
C GLU A 138 -3.66 10.95 -9.88
N GLN A 139 -3.95 12.21 -10.25
CA GLN A 139 -4.89 12.51 -11.33
C GLN A 139 -4.48 11.92 -12.66
N LEU A 140 -3.20 12.11 -13.03
CA LEU A 140 -2.68 11.66 -14.31
C LEU A 140 -2.86 10.14 -14.47
N ILE A 141 -2.55 9.36 -13.44
CA ILE A 141 -2.70 7.90 -13.50
C ILE A 141 -4.17 7.48 -13.37
N ALA A 142 -5.00 8.19 -12.60
CA ALA A 142 -6.44 7.91 -12.51
C ALA A 142 -7.18 8.16 -13.84
N GLU A 143 -6.75 9.15 -14.63
CA GLU A 143 -7.31 9.43 -15.95
C GLU A 143 -7.09 8.25 -16.91
N ASN A 144 -5.88 7.68 -16.89
CA ASN A 144 -5.53 6.52 -17.70
C ASN A 144 -4.29 5.83 -17.13
N ASP A 145 -4.40 4.56 -16.76
CA ASP A 145 -3.29 3.77 -16.21
C ASP A 145 -2.11 3.62 -17.20
N ALA A 146 -2.34 3.78 -18.51
CA ALA A 146 -1.27 3.83 -19.51
C ALA A 146 -0.31 5.02 -19.32
N ASN A 147 -0.68 6.04 -18.54
CA ASN A 147 0.16 7.19 -18.24
C ASN A 147 1.38 6.85 -17.36
N TRP A 148 1.47 5.63 -16.80
CA TRP A 148 2.73 5.12 -16.27
C TRP A 148 3.85 5.14 -17.32
N GLN A 149 3.52 4.91 -18.61
CA GLN A 149 4.48 5.02 -19.70
C GLN A 149 4.99 6.45 -19.88
N THR A 150 4.11 7.44 -19.68
CA THR A 150 4.48 8.87 -19.71
C THR A 150 5.52 9.19 -18.63
N LEU A 151 5.32 8.70 -17.41
CA LEU A 151 6.30 8.85 -16.32
C LEU A 151 7.64 8.21 -16.70
N GLU A 152 7.62 7.01 -17.27
CA GLU A 152 8.84 6.31 -17.70
C GLU A 152 9.60 7.11 -18.78
N THR A 153 8.91 7.68 -19.78
CA THR A 153 9.56 8.53 -20.80
C THR A 153 10.20 9.78 -20.20
N MET A 154 9.68 10.25 -19.06
CA MET A 154 10.25 11.35 -18.29
C MET A 154 11.33 10.88 -17.29
N THR A 155 11.70 9.60 -17.33
CA THR A 155 12.65 8.97 -16.39
C THR A 155 12.19 9.02 -14.92
N ILE A 156 10.88 9.14 -14.69
CA ILE A 156 10.26 8.99 -13.37
C ILE A 156 9.86 7.53 -13.22
N LYS A 157 10.63 6.79 -12.44
CA LYS A 157 10.48 5.33 -12.28
C LYS A 157 9.82 5.00 -10.94
N PRO A 158 8.74 4.18 -10.93
CA PRO A 158 8.25 3.61 -9.70
C PRO A 158 9.24 2.61 -9.12
N VAL A 159 9.01 2.21 -7.87
CA VAL A 159 9.74 1.13 -7.23
C VAL A 159 9.54 -0.16 -8.02
N LYS A 160 10.63 -0.93 -8.16
CA LYS A 160 10.55 -2.26 -8.75
C LYS A 160 9.96 -3.20 -7.71
N LYS A 161 8.97 -4.01 -8.10
CA LYS A 161 8.38 -5.05 -7.27
C LYS A 161 8.50 -6.44 -7.90
N THR A 162 8.56 -7.47 -7.06
CA THR A 162 8.59 -8.88 -7.47
C THR A 162 7.73 -9.67 -6.49
N LEU A 163 6.77 -10.45 -7.01
CA LEU A 163 5.90 -11.28 -6.18
C LEU A 163 6.76 -12.36 -5.51
N VAL A 164 6.68 -12.45 -4.18
CA VAL A 164 7.42 -13.45 -3.41
C VAL A 164 6.50 -14.41 -2.63
N VAL A 165 5.24 -14.01 -2.40
CA VAL A 165 4.21 -14.89 -1.82
C VAL A 165 2.86 -14.55 -2.41
N ASP A 166 2.21 -15.53 -3.04
CA ASP A 166 0.74 -15.55 -3.18
C ASP A 166 0.18 -16.27 -1.95
N VAL A 167 -0.38 -15.50 -1.02
CA VAL A 167 -0.77 -16.01 0.31
C VAL A 167 -1.91 -17.00 0.19
N LEU A 168 -2.88 -16.77 -0.70
CA LEU A 168 -4.02 -17.67 -0.87
C LEU A 168 -3.64 -18.96 -1.59
N ALA A 169 -2.64 -18.91 -2.47
CA ALA A 169 -2.09 -20.12 -3.09
C ALA A 169 -1.22 -20.95 -2.13
N THR A 170 -0.66 -20.31 -1.10
CA THR A 170 0.34 -20.94 -0.21
C THR A 170 -0.24 -21.37 1.14
N LEU A 171 -1.23 -20.64 1.65
CA LEU A 171 -1.77 -20.80 3.00
C LEU A 171 -3.30 -20.87 2.96
N ASN A 172 -3.88 -21.60 3.92
CA ASN A 172 -5.31 -21.53 4.16
C ASN A 172 -5.66 -20.25 4.95
N TYR A 173 -5.65 -19.12 4.25
CA TYR A 173 -5.88 -17.79 4.77
C TYR A 173 -7.32 -17.34 4.43
N PRO A 174 -8.31 -17.50 5.31
CA PRO A 174 -9.71 -17.23 5.00
C PRO A 174 -10.15 -15.77 5.19
N HIS A 175 -9.25 -14.88 5.62
CA HIS A 175 -9.57 -13.52 6.07
C HIS A 175 -9.60 -12.50 4.93
N ASP A 176 -10.34 -11.40 5.10
CA ASP A 176 -10.47 -10.32 4.12
C ASP A 176 -9.27 -9.36 4.09
N LYS A 177 -8.67 -9.12 5.26
CA LYS A 177 -7.54 -8.21 5.43
C LYS A 177 -6.32 -8.96 5.89
N LEU A 178 -5.18 -8.57 5.33
CA LEU A 178 -3.85 -9.00 5.74
C LEU A 178 -3.07 -7.74 6.08
N GLU A 179 -2.63 -7.57 7.32
CA GLU A 179 -2.07 -6.28 7.81
C GLU A 179 -0.77 -6.48 8.59
N GLY A 180 -0.70 -7.50 9.45
CA GLY A 180 0.53 -7.79 10.18
C GLY A 180 1.59 -8.44 9.30
N LEU A 181 2.76 -7.81 9.22
CA LEU A 181 3.95 -8.34 8.55
C LEU A 181 5.15 -8.36 9.50
N TRP A 182 5.76 -9.52 9.68
CA TRP A 182 6.97 -9.68 10.50
C TRP A 182 8.03 -10.47 9.75
N LEU A 183 9.18 -9.85 9.46
CA LEU A 183 10.37 -10.56 8.98
C LEU A 183 11.12 -11.20 10.15
N ARG A 184 11.26 -12.52 10.11
CA ARG A 184 11.93 -13.31 11.13
C ARG A 184 13.40 -13.52 10.79
N GLN A 185 14.21 -13.86 11.80
CA GLN A 185 15.66 -14.06 11.65
C GLN A 185 16.03 -15.21 10.71
N ASP A 186 15.15 -16.20 10.57
CA ASP A 186 15.29 -17.34 9.66
C ASP A 186 14.90 -17.00 8.21
N GLY A 187 14.51 -15.75 7.93
CA GLY A 187 14.05 -15.28 6.63
C GLY A 187 12.58 -15.55 6.34
N SER A 188 11.86 -16.24 7.24
CA SER A 188 10.42 -16.45 7.09
C SER A 188 9.63 -15.18 7.41
N LEU A 189 8.42 -15.10 6.87
CA LEU A 189 7.45 -14.05 7.15
C LEU A 189 6.37 -14.58 8.10
N GLY A 190 6.17 -13.86 9.20
CA GLY A 190 4.98 -13.94 10.03
C GLY A 190 3.89 -13.03 9.48
N LEU A 191 2.70 -13.59 9.23
CA LEU A 191 1.55 -12.88 8.67
C LEU A 191 0.38 -12.91 9.65
N LEU A 192 -0.30 -11.78 9.84
CA LEU A 192 -1.48 -11.66 10.71
C LEU A 192 -2.63 -10.98 9.97
N ASN A 193 -3.84 -11.50 10.16
CA ASN A 193 -5.05 -10.82 9.73
C ASN A 193 -5.43 -9.67 10.66
N ASP A 194 -6.21 -8.74 10.13
CA ASP A 194 -6.99 -7.79 10.93
C ASP A 194 -8.42 -8.35 11.05
N ASP A 195 -8.78 -8.84 12.24
CA ASP A 195 -10.12 -9.33 12.53
C ASP A 195 -11.09 -8.24 12.93
N ASP A 196 -10.67 -6.96 12.99
CA ASP A 196 -11.49 -5.84 13.45
C ASP A 196 -12.13 -6.11 14.83
N PHE A 197 -11.39 -6.75 15.75
CA PHE A 197 -11.90 -7.25 17.04
C PHE A 197 -13.03 -8.27 16.91
N ALA A 198 -13.01 -9.03 15.82
CA ALA A 198 -14.06 -9.96 15.39
C ALA A 198 -15.40 -9.25 15.16
N MET A 199 -15.39 -7.98 14.75
CA MET A 199 -16.59 -7.15 14.55
C MET A 199 -16.64 -6.54 13.15
N THR A 200 -17.84 -6.29 12.65
CA THR A 200 -18.09 -5.60 11.38
C THR A 200 -19.22 -4.58 11.54
N ASP A 201 -19.15 -3.53 10.73
CA ASP A 201 -20.07 -2.39 10.75
C ASP A 201 -20.92 -2.31 9.47
N THR A 202 -21.14 -3.46 8.83
CA THR A 202 -21.66 -3.62 7.45
C THR A 202 -22.96 -2.87 7.11
N GLU A 203 -23.67 -2.31 8.08
CA GLU A 203 -24.80 -1.40 7.87
C GLU A 203 -24.81 -0.17 8.80
N ILE A 204 -23.74 0.64 8.90
CA ILE A 204 -23.85 1.99 9.50
C ILE A 204 -24.54 2.96 8.53
N ILE A 205 -25.88 2.92 8.53
CA ILE A 205 -26.74 3.82 7.76
C ILE A 205 -27.31 4.94 8.64
N ASN A 206 -27.35 4.76 9.97
CA ASN A 206 -27.87 5.72 10.94
C ASN A 206 -27.40 5.42 12.38
N ALA A 207 -27.72 6.30 13.33
CA ALA A 207 -27.29 6.24 14.74
C ALA A 207 -27.81 5.02 15.53
N THR A 208 -28.56 4.13 14.90
CA THR A 208 -29.11 2.89 15.49
C THR A 208 -28.44 1.62 14.98
N SER A 209 -27.45 1.74 14.09
CA SER A 209 -26.73 0.59 13.55
C SER A 209 -25.99 -0.19 14.62
N THR A 210 -26.12 -1.52 14.58
CA THR A 210 -25.50 -2.43 15.54
C THR A 210 -24.19 -2.97 15.00
N VAL A 211 -23.18 -3.03 15.85
CA VAL A 211 -21.96 -3.80 15.59
C VAL A 211 -22.32 -5.27 15.52
N GLU A 212 -21.92 -5.97 14.45
CA GLU A 212 -22.15 -7.40 14.27
C GLU A 212 -20.85 -8.18 14.42
N GLN A 213 -20.98 -9.48 14.75
CA GLN A 213 -19.87 -10.42 14.69
C GLN A 213 -19.35 -10.54 13.24
N LYS A 214 -18.03 -10.48 13.05
CA LYS A 214 -17.37 -10.70 11.76
C LYS A 214 -17.29 -12.20 11.49
N TYR A 215 -17.71 -12.61 10.29
CA TYR A 215 -17.71 -13.99 9.84
C TYR A 215 -16.92 -14.13 8.55
N LEU A 216 -16.20 -15.25 8.41
CA LEU A 216 -15.37 -15.55 7.25
C LEU A 216 -16.20 -16.05 6.06
N ASP A 217 -17.34 -16.68 6.31
CA ASP A 217 -18.23 -17.31 5.32
C ASP A 217 -19.60 -16.60 5.21
N LYS A 218 -20.31 -16.80 4.09
CA LYS A 218 -21.60 -16.16 3.83
C LYS A 218 -22.70 -16.66 4.77
N GLU A 219 -22.58 -17.91 5.18
CA GLU A 219 -23.54 -18.62 6.03
C GLU A 219 -23.42 -18.21 7.51
N LYS A 220 -22.45 -17.34 7.85
CA LYS A 220 -22.16 -16.87 9.21
C LYS A 220 -21.92 -18.03 10.18
N THR A 221 -21.14 -19.03 9.75
CA THR A 221 -20.83 -20.22 10.57
C THR A 221 -19.42 -20.22 11.13
N ILE A 222 -18.52 -19.40 10.57
CA ILE A 222 -17.12 -19.32 10.98
C ILE A 222 -16.80 -17.89 11.41
N GLU A 223 -16.67 -17.68 12.71
CA GLU A 223 -16.27 -16.39 13.27
C GLU A 223 -14.82 -16.05 12.87
N ASP A 224 -14.58 -14.80 12.52
CA ASP A 224 -13.22 -14.31 12.31
C ASP A 224 -12.49 -14.18 13.65
N ALA A 225 -11.20 -14.48 13.63
CA ALA A 225 -10.32 -14.36 14.78
C ALA A 225 -8.87 -14.20 14.31
N ASN A 226 -8.10 -13.44 15.07
CA ASN A 226 -6.66 -13.28 14.83
C ASN A 226 -5.93 -14.64 14.76
N ARG A 227 -5.16 -14.84 13.69
CA ARG A 227 -4.34 -16.03 13.45
C ARG A 227 -3.00 -15.65 12.84
N LEU A 228 -1.92 -16.12 13.46
CA LEU A 228 -0.56 -16.00 12.94
C LEU A 228 -0.27 -17.14 11.95
N TYR A 229 0.20 -16.76 10.78
CA TYR A 229 0.69 -17.66 9.75
C TYR A 229 2.20 -17.49 9.57
N LEU A 230 2.88 -18.54 9.13
CA LEU A 230 4.30 -18.52 8.78
C LEU A 230 4.45 -18.99 7.32
N VAL A 231 5.25 -18.26 6.55
CA VAL A 231 5.54 -18.61 5.15
C VAL A 231 6.97 -18.23 4.79
N MET A 232 7.60 -18.99 3.90
CA MET A 232 8.88 -18.60 3.30
C MET A 232 8.61 -17.86 1.99
N PRO A 233 9.15 -16.63 1.81
CA PRO A 233 9.09 -15.96 0.52
C PRO A 233 9.94 -16.71 -0.51
N THR A 234 9.48 -16.76 -1.76
CA THR A 234 10.29 -17.28 -2.87
C THR A 234 11.42 -16.30 -3.19
N GLU A 235 12.60 -16.84 -3.56
CA GLU A 235 13.78 -16.05 -3.96
C GLU A 235 13.54 -15.18 -5.21
#